data_AF-A0A355B3X9-F1
#
_entry.id   AF-A0A355B3X9-F1
#
_cell.length_a   1.000
_cell.length_b   1.000
_cell.length_c   1.000
_cell.angle_alpha   90.00
_cell.angle_beta   90.00
_cell.angle_gamma   90.00
#
_symmetry.space_group_name_H-M   'P 1'
#
loop_
_entity.id
_entity.type
_entity.pdbx_description
1 polymer ?
#
loop_
_entity_poly.entity_id
_entity_poly.type
_entity_poly.pdbx_seq_one_letter_code
_entity_poly.pdbx_strand_id
1 'polypeptide(L)'
;AAELGMDPAEIRRKNFPDKSEFPFNTAAGLSYDSGDYHMTLDRALENAGYADMRREQEEARKEGRYLGIGLSTYVEVCGMGPSAALGGQGWESARVRVEPGGKVTVFSGASPHGQGQKTSFAQIAADGLGIDIEDVEVIHGDTDTVPFGVGTFGSRGTVVGGTAVVMARDKVREKMARFAAMKLEADVGDIEFAGGKIYVAGAPERSAEFAEIAAMAYSAIELPPGTEPGLEETNFFEPPNFTFPFGAHVVLAEVDPETGDVKILRYIAVDDVGNQINPLLVAGQIHGGIAQGAGQALEEEMLYETGGQPINGSLMHYALPKASLFPRFELDQTVTPTDVNPLGAKGVGEAGTIGSTPAVVNAVVDALSPFGVRHLDMPVRPERIWRIAAGKEG
;
A
#
# COMPACT_ATOMS: atom_id res chain seq x y z
N ALA A 1 -21.86 17.67 5.23
CA ALA A 1 -22.91 16.66 5.51
C ALA A 1 -23.92 17.22 6.52
N ALA A 2 -23.50 17.42 7.78
CA ALA A 2 -24.36 17.88 8.88
C ALA A 2 -25.12 19.17 8.57
N GLU A 3 -24.46 20.20 8.03
CA GLU A 3 -25.10 21.48 7.68
C GLU A 3 -26.20 21.34 6.60
N LEU A 4 -26.05 20.37 5.70
CA LEU A 4 -27.02 20.07 4.64
C LEU A 4 -28.09 19.07 5.08
N GLY A 5 -28.02 18.54 6.31
CA GLY A 5 -28.89 17.46 6.77
C GLY A 5 -28.78 16.19 5.91
N MET A 6 -27.63 15.96 5.27
CA MET A 6 -27.39 14.85 4.34
C MET A 6 -26.54 13.76 4.98
N ASP A 7 -26.83 12.51 4.64
CA ASP A 7 -26.02 11.38 5.08
C ASP A 7 -24.55 11.53 4.62
N PRO A 8 -23.56 11.25 5.49
CA PRO A 8 -22.15 11.39 5.14
C PRO A 8 -21.67 10.48 3.99
N ALA A 9 -22.30 9.33 3.74
CA ALA A 9 -22.00 8.51 2.56
C ALA A 9 -22.65 9.09 1.30
N GLU A 10 -23.88 9.59 1.39
CA GLU A 10 -24.58 10.20 0.25
C GLU A 10 -23.83 11.44 -0.29
N ILE A 11 -23.37 12.33 0.60
CA ILE A 11 -22.62 13.50 0.15
C ILE A 11 -21.30 13.12 -0.55
N ARG A 12 -20.64 12.03 -0.11
CA ARG A 12 -19.42 11.52 -0.76
C ARG A 12 -19.72 11.00 -2.16
N ARG A 13 -20.74 10.15 -2.30
CA ARG A 13 -21.18 9.61 -3.60
C ARG A 13 -21.46 10.71 -4.63
N LYS A 14 -22.08 11.82 -4.19
CA LYS A 14 -22.40 12.96 -5.07
C LYS A 14 -21.19 13.74 -5.58
N ASN A 15 -20.04 13.60 -4.92
CA ASN A 15 -18.84 14.40 -5.21
C ASN A 15 -17.65 13.57 -5.69
N PHE A 16 -17.77 12.25 -5.76
CA PHE A 16 -16.75 11.42 -6.39
C PHE A 16 -16.74 11.64 -7.90
N PRO A 17 -15.56 11.69 -8.55
CA PRO A 17 -15.48 11.54 -9.99
C PRO A 17 -16.03 10.16 -10.39
N ASP A 18 -16.72 10.12 -11.52
CA ASP A 18 -17.13 8.86 -12.15
C ASP A 18 -15.90 8.10 -12.63
N LYS A 19 -15.97 6.77 -12.62
CA LYS A 19 -14.89 5.88 -13.11
C LYS A 19 -14.40 6.23 -14.52
N SER A 20 -15.30 6.69 -15.39
CA SER A 20 -14.97 7.08 -16.77
C SER A 20 -14.23 8.42 -16.89
N GLU A 21 -14.10 9.18 -15.81
CA GLU A 21 -13.39 10.46 -15.78
C GLU A 21 -11.89 10.29 -15.48
N PHE A 22 -11.42 9.06 -15.21
CA PHE A 22 -10.01 8.78 -15.00
C PHE A 22 -9.25 8.63 -16.33
N PRO A 23 -8.02 9.17 -16.45
CA PRO A 23 -7.28 9.91 -15.43
C PRO A 23 -7.89 11.27 -15.10
N PHE A 24 -8.01 11.57 -13.79
CA PHE A 24 -8.81 12.69 -13.29
C PHE A 24 -7.92 13.86 -12.83
N ASN A 25 -8.03 15.00 -13.51
CA ASN A 25 -7.28 16.20 -13.15
C ASN A 25 -7.95 16.96 -12.00
N THR A 26 -7.26 17.02 -10.87
CA THR A 26 -7.72 17.74 -9.68
C THR A 26 -7.47 19.25 -9.82
N ALA A 27 -8.27 20.05 -9.10
CA ALA A 27 -8.07 21.49 -8.99
C ALA A 27 -6.72 21.86 -8.33
N ALA A 28 -6.10 20.92 -7.60
CA ALA A 28 -4.80 21.09 -6.95
C ALA A 28 -3.62 20.81 -7.89
N GLY A 29 -3.86 20.48 -9.16
CA GLY A 29 -2.82 20.29 -10.18
C GLY A 29 -2.23 18.87 -10.27
N LEU A 30 -2.79 17.91 -9.53
CA LEU A 30 -2.47 16.49 -9.65
C LEU A 30 -3.43 15.80 -10.63
N SER A 31 -2.93 14.78 -11.35
CA SER A 31 -3.71 13.93 -12.25
C SER A 31 -3.77 12.52 -11.67
N TYR A 32 -4.93 12.14 -11.13
CA TYR A 32 -5.16 10.82 -10.55
C TYR A 32 -5.18 9.76 -11.65
N ASP A 33 -4.49 8.64 -11.43
CA ASP A 33 -4.25 7.59 -12.44
C ASP A 33 -5.55 6.83 -12.80
N SER A 34 -6.15 6.17 -11.81
CA SER A 34 -7.35 5.34 -11.99
C SER A 34 -8.13 5.23 -10.67
N GLY A 35 -9.46 5.04 -10.74
CA GLY A 35 -10.26 4.89 -9.53
C GLY A 35 -11.69 4.40 -9.77
N ASP A 36 -12.26 3.75 -8.76
CA ASP A 36 -13.67 3.36 -8.69
C ASP A 36 -14.19 3.54 -7.24
N TYR A 37 -14.37 4.81 -6.88
CA TYR A 37 -14.64 5.21 -5.50
C TYR A 37 -16.04 4.80 -5.05
N HIS A 38 -17.02 4.82 -5.96
CA HIS A 38 -18.37 4.32 -5.70
C HIS A 38 -18.34 2.85 -5.34
N MET A 39 -17.68 1.99 -6.13
CA MET A 39 -17.59 0.55 -5.82
C MET A 39 -16.94 0.30 -4.45
N THR A 40 -15.89 1.04 -4.12
CA THR A 40 -15.15 0.87 -2.84
C THR A 40 -15.96 1.32 -1.64
N LEU A 41 -16.62 2.49 -1.73
CA LEU A 41 -17.52 2.96 -0.69
C LEU A 41 -18.70 1.99 -0.52
N ASP A 42 -19.30 1.51 -1.61
CA ASP A 42 -20.43 0.59 -1.58
C ASP A 42 -20.06 -0.70 -0.88
N ARG A 43 -18.90 -1.27 -1.22
CA ARG A 43 -18.36 -2.46 -0.55
C ARG A 43 -18.15 -2.24 0.95
N ALA A 44 -17.58 -1.10 1.33
CA ALA A 44 -17.34 -0.79 2.74
C ALA A 44 -18.64 -0.65 3.54
N LEU A 45 -19.66 0.00 2.97
CA LEU A 45 -20.97 0.17 3.59
C LEU A 45 -21.75 -1.15 3.68
N GLU A 46 -21.65 -2.02 2.67
CA GLU A 46 -22.21 -3.36 2.67
C GLU A 46 -21.57 -4.23 3.76
N ASN A 47 -20.23 -4.28 3.81
CA ASN A 47 -19.47 -5.04 4.82
C ASN A 47 -19.76 -4.54 6.24
N ALA A 48 -19.94 -3.23 6.41
CA ALA A 48 -20.33 -2.65 7.69
C ALA A 48 -21.77 -2.99 8.08
N GLY A 49 -22.68 -3.20 7.11
CA GLY A 49 -24.12 -3.18 7.38
C GLY A 49 -24.56 -1.78 7.78
N TYR A 50 -24.13 -0.75 7.05
CA TYR A 50 -24.22 0.66 7.44
C TYR A 50 -25.63 1.13 7.81
N ALA A 51 -26.66 0.68 7.07
CA ALA A 51 -28.05 1.01 7.37
C ALA A 51 -28.51 0.44 8.73
N ASP A 52 -27.98 -0.73 9.12
CA ASP A 52 -28.30 -1.38 10.38
C ASP A 52 -27.57 -0.69 11.53
N MET A 53 -26.30 -0.31 11.33
CA MET A 53 -25.53 0.51 12.27
C MET A 53 -26.24 1.84 12.57
N ARG A 54 -26.77 2.52 11.54
CA ARG A 54 -27.52 3.78 11.72
C ARG A 54 -28.78 3.58 12.57
N ARG A 55 -29.52 2.49 12.37
CA ARG A 55 -30.68 2.16 13.22
C ARG A 55 -30.26 1.83 14.65
N GLU A 56 -29.19 1.06 14.83
CA GLU A 56 -28.64 0.74 16.15
C GLU A 56 -28.20 2.00 16.91
N GLN A 57 -27.55 2.95 16.23
CA GLN A 57 -27.18 4.24 16.78
C GLN A 57 -28.40 5.03 17.30
N GLU A 58 -29.48 5.07 16.53
CA GLU A 58 -30.70 5.77 16.92
C GLU A 58 -31.37 5.13 18.15
N GLU A 59 -31.42 3.80 18.24
CA GLU A 59 -31.95 3.10 19.41
C GLU A 59 -31.06 3.28 20.64
N ALA A 60 -29.74 3.14 20.49
CA ALA A 60 -28.77 3.32 21.58
C ALA A 60 -28.88 4.72 22.21
N ARG A 61 -29.12 5.76 21.40
CA ARG A 61 -29.33 7.13 21.90
C ARG A 61 -30.54 7.26 22.82
N LYS A 62 -31.62 6.48 22.59
CA LYS A 62 -32.81 6.48 23.46
C LYS A 62 -32.52 5.87 24.83
N GLU A 63 -31.50 5.02 24.91
CA GLU A 63 -31.02 4.37 26.13
C GLU A 63 -29.90 5.15 26.83
N GLY A 64 -29.53 6.33 26.32
CA GLY A 64 -28.42 7.13 26.85
C GLY A 64 -27.04 6.60 26.47
N ARG A 65 -26.94 5.75 25.44
CA ARG A 65 -25.67 5.25 24.89
C ARG A 65 -25.31 6.02 23.63
N TYR A 66 -24.04 6.41 23.49
CA TYR A 66 -23.58 7.29 22.41
C TYR A 66 -22.72 6.52 21.42
N LEU A 67 -23.39 5.85 20.48
CA LEU A 67 -22.74 5.23 19.33
C LEU A 67 -22.48 6.27 18.24
N GLY A 68 -21.33 6.17 17.60
CA GLY A 68 -20.91 7.02 16.49
C GLY A 68 -20.36 6.20 15.33
N ILE A 69 -20.71 6.62 14.11
CA ILE A 69 -20.34 5.95 12.88
C ILE A 69 -19.46 6.90 12.06
N GLY A 70 -18.18 6.58 12.03
CA GLY A 70 -17.17 7.32 11.30
C GLY A 70 -16.97 6.76 9.91
N LEU A 71 -16.99 7.63 8.90
CA LEU A 71 -16.62 7.30 7.52
C LEU A 71 -15.36 8.08 7.13
N SER A 72 -14.41 7.39 6.51
CA SER A 72 -13.30 8.00 5.79
C SER A 72 -13.25 7.43 4.39
N THR A 73 -13.16 8.30 3.40
CA THR A 73 -12.92 7.91 2.00
C THR A 73 -11.76 8.76 1.53
N TYR A 74 -10.65 8.12 1.19
CA TYR A 74 -9.38 8.80 0.94
C TYR A 74 -8.83 8.46 -0.44
N VAL A 75 -8.02 9.38 -0.96
CA VAL A 75 -7.11 9.15 -2.07
C VAL A 75 -5.72 9.51 -1.56
N GLU A 76 -4.78 8.60 -1.70
CA GLU A 76 -3.39 8.77 -1.30
C GLU A 76 -2.53 9.10 -2.51
N VAL A 77 -1.47 9.88 -2.32
CA VAL A 77 -0.43 10.06 -3.34
C VAL A 77 0.72 9.13 -2.98
N CYS A 78 0.98 8.14 -3.83
CA CYS A 78 1.98 7.09 -3.64
C CYS A 78 3.01 7.08 -4.76
N GLY A 79 4.07 6.29 -4.58
CA GLY A 79 5.03 6.06 -5.66
C GLY A 79 5.92 7.26 -5.91
N MET A 80 6.16 8.09 -4.87
CA MET A 80 6.90 9.36 -4.88
C MET A 80 7.88 9.49 -6.06
N GLY A 81 7.34 10.04 -7.15
CA GLY A 81 7.91 10.28 -8.46
C GLY A 81 6.77 10.77 -9.38
N PRO A 82 7.03 11.48 -10.50
CA PRO A 82 8.30 11.74 -11.19
C PRO A 82 9.22 12.75 -10.47
N SER A 83 10.51 12.64 -10.75
CA SER A 83 11.58 13.57 -10.37
C SER A 83 11.23 15.02 -10.70
N ALA A 84 10.59 15.28 -11.85
CA ALA A 84 10.20 16.62 -12.26
C ALA A 84 9.20 17.28 -11.30
N ALA A 85 8.29 16.49 -10.71
CA ALA A 85 7.29 16.98 -9.76
C ALA A 85 7.87 17.15 -8.34
N LEU A 86 8.88 16.35 -7.98
CA LEU A 86 9.49 16.35 -6.65
C LEU A 86 10.72 17.27 -6.51
N GLY A 87 11.26 17.77 -7.62
CA GLY A 87 12.54 18.49 -7.62
C GLY A 87 13.77 17.57 -7.61
N GLY A 88 13.63 16.33 -8.07
CA GLY A 88 14.66 15.30 -8.17
C GLY A 88 14.31 14.01 -7.43
N GLN A 89 15.11 12.95 -7.66
CA GLN A 89 15.04 11.69 -6.90
C GLN A 89 13.66 10.99 -6.90
N GLY A 90 12.90 11.08 -8.00
CA GLY A 90 11.65 10.33 -8.17
C GLY A 90 11.85 8.87 -8.62
N TRP A 91 13.04 8.54 -9.11
CA TRP A 91 13.39 7.22 -9.65
C TRP A 91 13.84 6.22 -8.58
N GLU A 92 13.85 4.92 -8.90
CA GLU A 92 14.48 3.88 -8.11
C GLU A 92 15.26 2.91 -9.00
N SER A 93 16.17 2.11 -8.43
CA SER A 93 16.98 1.16 -9.19
C SER A 93 16.91 -0.28 -8.67
N ALA A 94 17.19 -1.21 -9.57
CA ALA A 94 17.45 -2.59 -9.24
C ALA A 94 18.44 -3.19 -10.24
N ARG A 95 19.18 -4.20 -9.77
CA ARG A 95 20.02 -5.06 -10.59
C ARG A 95 19.64 -6.51 -10.35
N VAL A 96 19.45 -7.27 -11.41
CA VAL A 96 19.11 -8.70 -11.34
C VAL A 96 20.26 -9.47 -11.97
N ARG A 97 20.80 -10.43 -11.22
CA ARG A 97 21.83 -11.35 -11.69
C ARG A 97 21.33 -12.79 -11.60
N VAL A 98 21.52 -13.56 -12.66
CA VAL A 98 21.36 -15.02 -12.65
C VAL A 98 22.75 -15.63 -12.55
N GLU A 99 22.98 -16.43 -11.51
CA GLU A 99 24.24 -17.13 -11.29
C GLU A 99 24.40 -18.31 -12.26
N PRO A 100 25.63 -18.81 -12.53
CA PRO A 100 25.85 -19.94 -13.42
C PRO A 100 25.06 -21.21 -13.07
N GLY A 101 24.70 -21.38 -11.79
CA GLY A 101 23.89 -22.50 -11.29
C GLY A 101 22.37 -22.28 -11.37
N GLY A 102 21.89 -21.16 -11.93
CA GLY A 102 20.47 -20.85 -12.08
C GLY A 102 19.81 -20.15 -10.89
N LYS A 103 20.54 -19.94 -9.77
CA LYS A 103 20.08 -19.08 -8.67
C LYS A 103 20.07 -17.61 -9.11
N VAL A 104 19.21 -16.80 -8.50
CA VAL A 104 19.03 -15.39 -8.87
C VAL A 104 19.26 -14.49 -7.67
N THR A 105 19.96 -13.39 -7.88
CA THR A 105 20.14 -12.34 -6.87
C THR A 105 19.56 -11.02 -7.40
N VAL A 106 18.64 -10.45 -6.64
CA VAL A 106 18.08 -9.12 -6.86
C VAL A 106 18.76 -8.15 -5.91
N PHE A 107 19.52 -7.20 -6.44
CA PHE A 107 20.06 -6.07 -5.70
C PHE A 107 19.12 -4.89 -5.85
N SER A 108 18.56 -4.38 -4.75
CA SER A 108 17.62 -3.27 -4.76
C SER A 108 18.25 -2.00 -4.20
N GLY A 109 18.01 -0.87 -4.86
CA GLY A 109 18.29 0.46 -4.32
C GLY A 109 17.27 0.89 -3.24
N ALA A 110 16.11 0.24 -3.17
CA ALA A 110 15.16 0.43 -2.07
C ALA A 110 15.74 -0.15 -0.76
N SER A 111 15.35 0.42 0.39
CA SER A 111 15.82 -0.02 1.71
C SER A 111 14.64 -0.25 2.66
N PRO A 112 13.94 -1.39 2.54
CA PRO A 112 12.77 -1.70 3.36
C PRO A 112 13.12 -1.90 4.83
N HIS A 113 12.16 -1.57 5.70
CA HIS A 113 12.29 -1.57 7.16
C HIS A 113 11.12 -2.29 7.85
N GLY A 114 10.65 -3.38 7.22
CA GLY A 114 9.63 -4.28 7.79
C GLY A 114 8.46 -4.60 6.87
N GLN A 115 8.37 -3.99 5.69
CA GLN A 115 7.21 -4.15 4.80
C GLN A 115 7.25 -5.40 3.92
N GLY A 116 8.33 -6.19 4.00
CA GLY A 116 8.42 -7.51 3.35
C GLY A 116 8.95 -7.50 1.91
N GLN A 117 9.64 -6.45 1.45
CA GLN A 117 10.15 -6.38 0.08
C GLN A 117 11.21 -7.45 -0.26
N LYS A 118 11.88 -8.04 0.73
CA LYS A 118 12.69 -9.25 0.47
C LYS A 118 11.86 -10.39 -0.15
N THR A 119 10.62 -10.55 0.30
CA THR A 119 9.69 -11.55 -0.22
C THR A 119 9.02 -11.06 -1.49
N SER A 120 8.45 -9.85 -1.50
CA SER A 120 7.69 -9.40 -2.68
C SER A 120 8.57 -9.15 -3.91
N PHE A 121 9.81 -8.70 -3.75
CA PHE A 121 10.73 -8.57 -4.88
C PHE A 121 11.23 -9.93 -5.38
N ALA A 122 11.39 -10.91 -4.48
CA ALA A 122 11.67 -12.28 -4.88
C ALA A 122 10.51 -12.87 -5.71
N GLN A 123 9.25 -12.66 -5.29
CA GLN A 123 8.07 -13.06 -6.07
C GLN A 123 8.06 -12.42 -7.47
N ILE A 124 8.28 -11.10 -7.56
CA ILE A 124 8.33 -10.38 -8.85
C ILE A 124 9.39 -10.96 -9.78
N ALA A 125 10.57 -11.26 -9.25
CA ALA A 125 11.67 -11.83 -10.03
C ALA A 125 11.38 -13.28 -10.44
N ALA A 126 10.95 -14.12 -9.49
CA ALA A 126 10.65 -15.53 -9.69
C ALA A 126 9.54 -15.74 -10.73
N ASP A 127 8.41 -15.05 -10.58
CA ASP A 127 7.25 -15.15 -11.48
C ASP A 127 7.63 -14.81 -12.92
N GLY A 128 8.43 -13.76 -13.10
CA GLY A 128 8.84 -13.34 -14.45
C GLY A 128 9.93 -14.20 -15.08
N LEU A 129 10.74 -14.90 -14.27
CA LEU A 129 11.77 -15.83 -14.75
C LEU A 129 11.28 -17.28 -14.82
N GLY A 130 10.09 -17.57 -14.31
CA GLY A 130 9.48 -18.89 -14.30
C GLY A 130 10.21 -19.89 -13.40
N ILE A 131 10.78 -19.44 -12.28
CA ILE A 131 11.54 -20.25 -11.30
C ILE A 131 10.88 -20.21 -9.93
N ASP A 132 11.32 -21.07 -9.01
CA ASP A 132 10.83 -21.07 -7.64
C ASP A 132 11.35 -19.85 -6.86
N ILE A 133 10.55 -19.32 -5.93
CA ILE A 133 10.94 -18.15 -5.13
C ILE A 133 12.18 -18.44 -4.26
N GLU A 134 12.37 -19.68 -3.84
CA GLU A 134 13.53 -20.17 -3.08
C GLU A 134 14.84 -20.15 -3.89
N ASP A 135 14.75 -19.94 -5.20
CA ASP A 135 15.90 -19.72 -6.07
C ASP A 135 16.30 -18.24 -6.15
N VAL A 136 15.55 -17.33 -5.52
CA VAL A 136 15.78 -15.89 -5.55
C VAL A 136 16.21 -15.36 -4.18
N GLU A 137 17.35 -14.67 -4.14
CA GLU A 137 17.81 -13.88 -3.00
C GLU A 137 17.64 -12.38 -3.28
N VAL A 138 17.22 -11.61 -2.27
CA VAL A 138 17.11 -10.14 -2.36
C VAL A 138 18.09 -9.48 -1.40
N ILE A 139 18.99 -8.66 -1.95
CA ILE A 139 19.99 -7.89 -1.23
C ILE A 139 19.62 -6.40 -1.31
N HIS A 140 19.61 -5.72 -0.17
CA HIS A 140 19.29 -4.30 -0.05
C HIS A 140 20.08 -3.66 1.11
N GLY A 141 20.22 -2.33 1.07
CA GLY A 141 20.68 -1.53 2.22
C GLY A 141 22.19 -1.40 2.43
N ASP A 142 23.04 -2.13 1.69
CA ASP A 142 24.50 -1.98 1.70
C ASP A 142 24.97 -1.23 0.44
N THR A 143 25.39 0.03 0.60
CA THR A 143 25.79 0.91 -0.50
C THR A 143 27.06 0.47 -1.23
N ASP A 144 27.86 -0.41 -0.64
CA ASP A 144 29.02 -1.00 -1.32
C ASP A 144 28.59 -2.13 -2.28
N THR A 145 27.38 -2.67 -2.09
CA THR A 145 26.89 -3.88 -2.77
C THR A 145 25.76 -3.59 -3.77
N VAL A 146 24.83 -2.69 -3.43
CA VAL A 146 23.60 -2.43 -4.19
C VAL A 146 23.74 -1.21 -5.11
N PRO A 147 23.00 -1.14 -6.23
CA PRO A 147 23.00 0.08 -7.04
C PRO A 147 22.47 1.26 -6.22
N PHE A 148 22.91 2.48 -6.55
CA PHE A 148 22.38 3.67 -5.91
C PHE A 148 20.86 3.72 -6.06
N GLY A 149 20.16 3.96 -4.95
CA GLY A 149 18.72 4.11 -4.90
C GLY A 149 18.29 5.31 -4.07
N VAL A 150 17.02 5.67 -4.19
CA VAL A 150 16.43 6.77 -3.41
C VAL A 150 15.94 6.27 -2.05
N GLY A 151 15.53 5.00 -1.98
CA GLY A 151 15.15 4.34 -0.74
C GLY A 151 13.63 4.17 -0.58
N THR A 152 13.21 3.84 0.65
CA THR A 152 11.83 3.45 0.96
C THR A 152 11.15 4.49 1.84
N PHE A 153 10.12 5.13 1.30
CA PHE A 153 9.21 6.10 1.95
C PHE A 153 8.03 6.39 0.99
N GLY A 154 7.00 7.10 1.43
CA GLY A 154 5.89 7.56 0.56
C GLY A 154 5.30 6.45 -0.31
N SER A 155 5.20 5.26 0.30
CA SER A 155 4.71 4.02 -0.30
C SER A 155 5.29 3.68 -1.68
N ARG A 156 6.54 4.07 -1.94
CA ARG A 156 7.18 3.93 -3.26
C ARG A 156 7.88 2.60 -3.53
N GLY A 157 8.08 1.78 -2.49
CA GLY A 157 8.92 0.57 -2.55
C GLY A 157 8.51 -0.39 -3.68
N THR A 158 7.25 -0.83 -3.71
CA THR A 158 6.75 -1.72 -4.77
C THR A 158 6.53 -0.98 -6.09
N VAL A 159 5.95 0.22 -6.04
CA VAL A 159 5.59 0.99 -7.24
C VAL A 159 6.81 1.33 -8.08
N VAL A 160 7.87 1.89 -7.47
CA VAL A 160 9.07 2.33 -8.19
C VAL A 160 10.17 1.28 -8.12
N GLY A 161 10.48 0.79 -6.92
CA GLY A 161 11.52 -0.23 -6.72
C GLY A 161 11.16 -1.59 -7.30
N GLY A 162 9.94 -2.08 -7.09
CA GLY A 162 9.44 -3.31 -7.70
C GLY A 162 9.42 -3.24 -9.23
N THR A 163 9.06 -2.09 -9.80
CA THR A 163 9.14 -1.87 -11.24
C THR A 163 10.57 -1.87 -11.77
N ALA A 164 11.52 -1.31 -11.01
CA ALA A 164 12.93 -1.43 -11.38
C ALA A 164 13.39 -2.90 -11.42
N VAL A 165 12.90 -3.75 -10.49
CA VAL A 165 13.13 -5.20 -10.51
C VAL A 165 12.54 -5.83 -11.77
N VAL A 166 11.27 -5.53 -12.10
CA VAL A 166 10.61 -5.99 -13.34
C VAL A 166 11.48 -5.68 -14.56
N MET A 167 11.89 -4.42 -14.72
CA MET A 167 12.63 -3.99 -15.90
C MET A 167 14.03 -4.60 -15.99
N ALA A 168 14.74 -4.74 -14.87
CA ALA A 168 16.04 -5.41 -14.85
C ALA A 168 15.88 -6.92 -15.15
N ARG A 169 14.89 -7.56 -14.55
CA ARG A 169 14.53 -8.97 -14.77
C ARG A 169 14.15 -9.25 -16.22
N ASP A 170 13.39 -8.35 -16.87
CA ASP A 170 12.99 -8.52 -18.27
C ASP A 170 14.19 -8.45 -19.22
N LYS A 171 15.15 -7.55 -18.98
CA LYS A 171 16.40 -7.52 -19.77
C LYS A 171 17.19 -8.83 -19.63
N VAL A 172 17.30 -9.36 -18.41
CA VAL A 172 17.92 -10.68 -18.18
C VAL A 172 17.17 -11.76 -18.95
N ARG A 173 15.84 -11.79 -18.83
CA ARG A 173 14.98 -12.78 -19.50
C ARG A 173 15.14 -12.72 -21.02
N GLU A 174 15.17 -11.53 -21.62
CA GLU A 174 15.41 -11.34 -23.06
C GLU A 174 16.78 -11.87 -23.48
N LYS A 175 17.82 -11.64 -22.67
CA LYS A 175 19.16 -12.18 -22.93
C LYS A 175 19.17 -13.71 -22.85
N MET A 176 18.55 -14.28 -21.82
CA MET A 176 18.39 -15.74 -21.68
C MET A 176 17.59 -16.35 -22.83
N ALA A 177 16.55 -15.67 -23.30
CA ALA A 177 15.74 -16.14 -24.42
C ALA A 177 16.58 -16.28 -25.70
N ARG A 178 17.55 -15.40 -25.95
CA ARG A 178 18.47 -15.51 -27.10
C ARG A 178 19.38 -16.74 -26.99
N PHE A 179 19.89 -17.05 -25.78
CA PHE A 179 20.67 -18.28 -25.55
C PHE A 179 19.81 -19.53 -25.73
N ALA A 180 18.58 -19.52 -25.21
CA ALA A 180 17.66 -20.63 -25.36
C ALA A 180 17.23 -20.84 -26.82
N ALA A 181 16.92 -19.77 -27.55
CA ALA A 181 16.58 -19.81 -28.98
C ALA A 181 17.70 -20.42 -29.83
N MET A 182 18.95 -20.02 -29.57
CA MET A 182 20.12 -20.61 -30.22
C MET A 182 20.26 -22.10 -29.90
N LYS A 183 20.11 -22.49 -28.63
CA LYS A 183 20.21 -23.89 -28.19
C LYS A 183 19.12 -24.77 -28.78
N LEU A 184 17.88 -24.26 -28.77
CA LEU A 184 16.69 -25.00 -29.14
C LEU A 184 16.41 -24.92 -30.64
N GLU A 185 17.19 -24.15 -31.41
CA GLU A 185 16.96 -23.86 -32.83
C GLU A 185 15.53 -23.34 -33.07
N ALA A 186 15.18 -22.27 -32.36
CA ALA A 186 13.85 -21.65 -32.39
C ALA A 186 13.93 -20.12 -32.54
N ASP A 187 12.80 -19.48 -32.85
CA ASP A 187 12.72 -18.01 -32.82
C ASP A 187 12.73 -17.51 -31.37
N VAL A 188 13.34 -16.36 -31.13
CA VAL A 188 13.43 -15.78 -29.77
C VAL A 188 12.07 -15.37 -29.22
N GLY A 189 11.13 -14.98 -30.10
CA GLY A 189 9.77 -14.61 -29.74
C GLY A 189 8.90 -15.80 -29.35
N ASP A 190 9.34 -17.03 -29.68
CA ASP A 190 8.67 -18.27 -29.31
C ASP A 190 9.20 -18.86 -27.99
N ILE A 191 10.09 -18.16 -27.26
CA ILE A 191 10.67 -18.67 -26.03
C ILE A 191 9.85 -18.29 -24.79
N GLU A 192 9.41 -19.32 -24.07
CA GLU A 192 8.66 -19.20 -22.82
C GLU A 192 9.44 -19.76 -21.63
N PHE A 193 9.06 -19.32 -20.43
CA PHE A 193 9.73 -19.63 -19.16
C PHE A 193 8.67 -20.12 -18.17
N ALA A 194 8.80 -21.34 -17.64
CA ALA A 194 7.93 -21.85 -16.59
C ALA A 194 8.55 -23.07 -15.90
N GLY A 195 8.29 -23.22 -14.58
CA GLY A 195 8.63 -24.42 -13.82
C GLY A 195 10.12 -24.77 -13.85
N GLY A 196 11.00 -23.78 -13.79
CA GLY A 196 12.45 -23.95 -13.86
C GLY A 196 12.99 -24.28 -15.25
N LYS A 197 12.16 -24.15 -16.30
CA LYS A 197 12.51 -24.50 -17.68
C LYS A 197 12.27 -23.35 -18.65
N ILE A 198 13.02 -23.40 -19.74
CA ILE A 198 12.90 -22.50 -20.88
C ILE A 198 12.57 -23.36 -22.10
N TYR A 199 11.48 -23.06 -22.80
CA TYR A 199 10.92 -23.94 -23.82
C TYR A 199 10.33 -23.18 -25.00
N VAL A 200 10.10 -23.88 -26.12
CA VAL A 200 9.45 -23.32 -27.31
C VAL A 200 7.93 -23.34 -27.15
N ALA A 201 7.27 -22.21 -27.36
CA ALA A 201 5.83 -22.05 -27.28
C ALA A 201 5.10 -23.10 -28.13
N GLY A 202 4.12 -23.78 -27.52
CA GLY A 202 3.37 -24.88 -28.17
C GLY A 202 4.13 -26.21 -28.32
N ALA A 203 5.40 -26.29 -27.92
CA ALA A 203 6.24 -27.51 -27.94
C ALA A 203 7.07 -27.64 -26.65
N PRO A 204 6.43 -27.81 -25.47
CA PRO A 204 7.12 -27.81 -24.17
C PRO A 204 8.17 -28.94 -24.01
N GLU A 205 8.08 -30.00 -24.80
CA GLU A 205 9.10 -31.04 -24.89
C GLU A 205 10.43 -30.55 -25.49
N ARG A 206 10.40 -29.46 -26.27
CA ARG A 206 11.60 -28.72 -26.72
C ARG A 206 11.97 -27.71 -25.66
N SER A 207 12.63 -28.19 -24.61
CA SER A 207 13.00 -27.40 -23.44
C SER A 207 14.46 -27.60 -23.02
N ALA A 208 14.96 -26.64 -22.25
CA ALA A 208 16.20 -26.71 -21.51
C ALA A 208 15.96 -26.27 -20.06
N GLU A 209 16.75 -26.80 -19.14
CA GLU A 209 16.68 -26.36 -17.74
C GLU A 209 17.20 -24.91 -17.63
N PHE A 210 16.59 -24.10 -16.76
CA PHE A 210 16.98 -22.69 -16.57
C PHE A 210 18.46 -22.53 -16.23
N ALA A 211 18.96 -23.40 -15.35
CA ALA A 211 20.37 -23.45 -14.96
C ALA A 211 21.30 -23.83 -16.12
N GLU A 212 20.83 -24.63 -17.09
CA GLU A 212 21.63 -24.98 -18.27
C GLU A 212 21.84 -23.76 -19.17
N ILE A 213 20.78 -22.99 -19.42
CA ILE A 213 20.87 -21.74 -20.19
C ILE A 213 21.74 -20.72 -19.47
N ALA A 214 21.62 -20.63 -18.14
CA ALA A 214 22.51 -19.79 -17.34
C ALA A 214 23.99 -20.20 -17.50
N ALA A 215 24.30 -21.49 -17.33
CA ALA A 215 25.65 -22.00 -17.52
C ALA A 215 26.20 -21.76 -18.94
N MET A 216 25.35 -21.86 -19.96
CA MET A 216 25.73 -21.54 -21.34
C MET A 216 26.18 -20.09 -21.48
N ALA A 217 25.41 -19.14 -20.92
CA ALA A 217 25.74 -17.72 -20.96
C ALA A 217 27.08 -17.38 -20.30
N TYR A 218 27.49 -18.11 -19.25
CA TYR A 218 28.78 -17.91 -18.59
C TYR A 218 29.94 -18.67 -19.24
N SER A 219 29.70 -19.86 -19.80
CA SER A 219 30.75 -20.60 -20.50
C SER A 219 31.17 -19.91 -21.79
N ALA A 220 30.21 -19.21 -22.44
CA ALA A 220 30.43 -18.40 -23.63
C ALA A 220 31.20 -19.13 -24.75
N ILE A 221 31.05 -20.46 -24.83
CA ILE A 221 31.62 -21.28 -25.91
C ILE A 221 31.03 -20.82 -27.26
N GLU A 222 29.75 -20.51 -27.26
CA GLU A 222 29.04 -19.88 -28.36
C GLU A 222 28.15 -18.76 -27.79
N LEU A 223 28.11 -17.63 -28.49
CA LEU A 223 27.33 -16.46 -28.11
C LEU A 223 26.28 -16.17 -29.19
N PRO A 224 25.00 -16.02 -28.82
CA PRO A 224 23.99 -15.48 -29.72
C PRO A 224 24.44 -14.10 -30.26
N PRO A 225 24.13 -13.77 -31.52
CA PRO A 225 24.51 -12.47 -32.09
C PRO A 225 24.05 -11.29 -31.23
N GLY A 226 24.96 -10.34 -31.00
CA GLY A 226 24.67 -9.12 -30.23
C GLY A 226 24.57 -9.33 -28.70
N THR A 227 25.02 -10.48 -28.19
CA THR A 227 25.09 -10.74 -26.74
C THR A 227 26.53 -10.81 -26.24
N GLU A 228 26.71 -10.49 -24.97
CA GLU A 228 27.96 -10.69 -24.22
C GLU A 228 27.81 -11.83 -23.19
N PRO A 229 28.91 -12.40 -22.67
CA PRO A 229 28.86 -13.39 -21.60
C PRO A 229 28.15 -12.90 -20.32
N GLY A 230 27.65 -13.85 -19.51
CA GLY A 230 27.02 -13.60 -18.22
C GLY A 230 25.57 -13.11 -18.29
N LEU A 231 24.90 -13.07 -17.14
CA LEU A 231 23.48 -12.71 -17.01
C LEU A 231 23.25 -11.75 -15.84
N GLU A 232 23.58 -10.48 -16.05
CA GLU A 232 23.38 -9.42 -15.06
C GLU A 232 22.91 -8.15 -15.76
N GLU A 233 21.81 -7.57 -15.29
CA GLU A 233 21.24 -6.36 -15.87
C GLU A 233 20.80 -5.38 -14.78
N THR A 234 20.98 -4.09 -15.04
CA THR A 234 20.56 -3.01 -14.13
C THR A 234 19.49 -2.15 -14.80
N ASN A 235 18.54 -1.65 -14.02
CA ASN A 235 17.58 -0.67 -14.47
C ASN A 235 17.34 0.43 -13.43
N PHE A 236 17.14 1.65 -13.93
CA PHE A 236 16.70 2.81 -13.17
C PHE A 236 15.32 3.18 -13.73
N PHE A 237 14.29 3.08 -12.90
CA PHE A 237 12.93 3.39 -13.29
C PHE A 237 12.54 4.77 -12.77
N GLU A 238 12.27 5.67 -13.70
CA GLU A 238 11.68 6.99 -13.47
C GLU A 238 10.18 6.89 -13.82
N PRO A 239 9.27 6.95 -12.83
CA PRO A 239 7.85 6.79 -13.09
C PRO A 239 7.28 8.01 -13.82
N PRO A 240 6.35 7.85 -14.77
CA PRO A 240 5.79 8.98 -15.53
C PRO A 240 4.80 9.83 -14.70
N ASN A 241 4.24 9.28 -13.62
CA ASN A 241 3.30 9.93 -12.70
C ASN A 241 3.40 9.28 -11.31
N PHE A 242 2.70 9.84 -10.32
CA PHE A 242 2.38 9.17 -9.06
C PHE A 242 1.35 8.05 -9.27
N THR A 243 1.19 7.18 -8.27
CA THR A 243 0.03 6.28 -8.19
C THR A 243 -0.95 6.77 -7.13
N PHE A 244 -2.24 6.52 -7.32
CA PHE A 244 -3.27 7.03 -6.42
C PHE A 244 -4.14 5.89 -5.87
N PRO A 245 -3.65 5.14 -4.87
CA PRO A 245 -4.48 4.20 -4.15
C PRO A 245 -5.53 4.95 -3.34
N PHE A 246 -6.63 4.26 -3.05
CA PHE A 246 -7.78 4.85 -2.39
C PHE A 246 -8.46 3.81 -1.53
N GLY A 247 -9.29 4.25 -0.60
CA GLY A 247 -10.01 3.34 0.27
C GLY A 247 -11.17 3.99 0.99
N ALA A 248 -12.01 3.14 1.57
CA ALA A 248 -13.15 3.51 2.39
C ALA A 248 -13.11 2.75 3.73
N HIS A 249 -12.98 3.49 4.83
CA HIS A 249 -12.99 2.95 6.18
C HIS A 249 -14.29 3.33 6.90
N VAL A 250 -14.87 2.36 7.62
CA VAL A 250 -16.06 2.53 8.45
C VAL A 250 -15.75 2.11 9.88
N VAL A 251 -15.98 3.00 10.83
CA VAL A 251 -15.75 2.76 12.25
C VAL A 251 -17.05 2.90 13.00
N LEU A 252 -17.40 1.89 13.81
CA LEU A 252 -18.43 2.01 14.84
C LEU A 252 -17.72 2.13 16.19
N ALA A 253 -17.93 3.24 16.88
CA ALA A 253 -17.38 3.49 18.21
C ALA A 253 -18.50 3.83 19.20
N GLU A 254 -18.31 3.43 20.46
CA GLU A 254 -19.12 3.87 21.59
C GLU A 254 -18.31 4.85 22.43
N VAL A 255 -18.97 5.94 22.84
CA VAL A 255 -18.40 6.94 23.74
C VAL A 255 -19.18 6.93 25.05
N ASP A 256 -18.49 6.77 26.16
CA ASP A 256 -19.06 6.93 27.49
C ASP A 256 -18.99 8.42 27.89
N PRO A 257 -20.13 9.10 28.07
CA PRO A 257 -20.15 10.52 28.44
C PRO A 257 -19.68 10.79 29.88
N GLU A 258 -19.75 9.79 30.77
CA GLU A 258 -19.39 9.95 32.19
C GLU A 258 -17.89 9.84 32.42
N THR A 259 -17.18 9.09 31.58
CA THR A 259 -15.72 8.87 31.68
C THR A 259 -14.95 9.53 30.53
N GLY A 260 -15.60 9.72 29.40
CA GLY A 260 -14.99 10.11 28.13
C GLY A 260 -14.34 8.96 27.37
N ASP A 261 -14.44 7.73 27.86
CA ASP A 261 -13.81 6.58 27.23
C ASP A 261 -14.40 6.30 25.84
N VAL A 262 -13.52 6.01 24.88
CA VAL A 262 -13.88 5.63 23.52
C VAL A 262 -13.56 4.16 23.31
N LYS A 263 -14.56 3.39 22.89
CA LYS A 263 -14.39 1.98 22.53
C LYS A 263 -14.71 1.77 21.05
N ILE A 264 -13.72 1.35 20.27
CA ILE A 264 -13.95 0.91 18.89
C ILE A 264 -14.63 -0.47 18.93
N LEU A 265 -15.88 -0.54 18.49
CA LEU A 265 -16.69 -1.76 18.49
C LEU A 265 -16.46 -2.59 17.23
N ARG A 266 -16.40 -1.94 16.07
CA ARG A 266 -16.11 -2.56 14.77
C ARG A 266 -15.29 -1.60 13.91
N TYR A 267 -14.43 -2.19 13.09
CA TYR A 267 -13.58 -1.45 12.17
C TYR A 267 -13.51 -2.19 10.85
N ILE A 268 -14.03 -1.56 9.79
CA ILE A 268 -14.06 -2.07 8.42
C ILE A 268 -13.13 -1.21 7.57
N ALA A 269 -12.24 -1.82 6.80
CA ALA A 269 -11.42 -1.15 5.81
C ALA A 269 -11.53 -1.86 4.45
N VAL A 270 -11.82 -1.08 3.41
CA VAL A 270 -11.76 -1.52 2.02
C VAL A 270 -10.75 -0.65 1.30
N ASP A 271 -9.64 -1.23 0.91
CA ASP A 271 -8.55 -0.54 0.23
C ASP A 271 -8.39 -1.05 -1.20
N ASP A 272 -8.15 -0.14 -2.14
CA ASP A 272 -7.82 -0.43 -3.53
C ASP A 272 -6.40 0.06 -3.83
N VAL A 273 -5.52 -0.92 -4.00
CA VAL A 273 -4.09 -0.70 -4.24
C VAL A 273 -3.66 -1.26 -5.58
N GLY A 274 -4.61 -1.37 -6.52
CA GLY A 274 -4.41 -2.05 -7.79
C GLY A 274 -4.03 -3.52 -7.58
N ASN A 275 -3.12 -4.02 -8.41
CA ASN A 275 -2.64 -5.40 -8.29
C ASN A 275 -1.79 -5.60 -7.04
N GLN A 276 -2.13 -6.61 -6.25
CA GLN A 276 -1.36 -6.98 -5.07
C GLN A 276 -0.31 -8.03 -5.41
N ILE A 277 0.95 -7.72 -5.09
CA ILE A 277 2.05 -8.70 -5.21
C ILE A 277 1.91 -9.80 -4.15
N ASN A 278 1.55 -9.40 -2.93
CA ASN A 278 1.38 -10.32 -1.81
C ASN A 278 0.24 -9.84 -0.90
N PRO A 279 -0.95 -10.47 -0.98
CA PRO A 279 -2.10 -10.06 -0.17
C PRO A 279 -1.88 -10.15 1.34
N LEU A 280 -1.04 -11.08 1.80
CA LEU A 280 -0.72 -11.22 3.22
C LEU A 280 0.10 -10.02 3.73
N LEU A 281 1.10 -9.57 2.95
CA LEU A 281 1.89 -8.39 3.29
C LEU A 281 1.03 -7.12 3.24
N VAL A 282 0.15 -7.00 2.25
CA VAL A 282 -0.80 -5.88 2.12
C VAL A 282 -1.71 -5.80 3.35
N ALA A 283 -2.35 -6.91 3.74
CA ALA A 283 -3.17 -6.96 4.95
C ALA A 283 -2.38 -6.59 6.22
N GLY A 284 -1.12 -7.04 6.32
CA GLY A 284 -0.23 -6.68 7.41
C GLY A 284 0.08 -5.18 7.48
N GLN A 285 0.31 -4.51 6.34
CA GLN A 285 0.50 -3.07 6.28
C GLN A 285 -0.75 -2.31 6.72
N ILE A 286 -1.93 -2.71 6.23
CA ILE A 286 -3.20 -2.09 6.59
C ILE A 286 -3.46 -2.23 8.10
N HIS A 287 -3.24 -3.42 8.68
CA HIS A 287 -3.35 -3.61 10.14
C HIS A 287 -2.42 -2.68 10.94
N GLY A 288 -1.15 -2.58 10.54
CA GLY A 288 -0.17 -1.72 11.21
C GLY A 288 -0.56 -0.24 11.11
N GLY A 289 -0.95 0.21 9.91
CA GLY A 289 -1.37 1.59 9.68
C GLY A 289 -2.66 1.96 10.41
N ILE A 290 -3.65 1.06 10.46
CA ILE A 290 -4.88 1.30 11.24
C ILE A 290 -4.52 1.49 12.72
N ALA A 291 -3.68 0.62 13.29
CA ALA A 291 -3.28 0.74 14.69
C ALA A 291 -2.55 2.08 14.97
N GLN A 292 -1.69 2.52 14.05
CA GLN A 292 -0.98 3.80 14.16
C GLN A 292 -1.92 5.00 14.05
N GLY A 293 -2.75 5.08 13.01
CA GLY A 293 -3.62 6.24 12.81
C GLY A 293 -4.75 6.32 13.84
N ALA A 294 -5.30 5.19 14.28
CA ALA A 294 -6.24 5.17 15.40
C ALA A 294 -5.56 5.51 16.74
N GLY A 295 -4.31 5.07 16.95
CA GLY A 295 -3.48 5.48 18.10
C GLY A 295 -3.24 7.00 18.12
N GLN A 296 -2.91 7.58 16.98
CA GLN A 296 -2.80 9.04 16.83
C GLN A 296 -4.11 9.77 17.08
N ALA A 297 -5.23 9.21 16.62
CA ALA A 297 -6.53 9.81 16.85
C ALA A 297 -6.91 9.84 18.34
N LEU A 298 -6.61 8.79 19.10
CA LEU A 298 -7.11 8.60 20.46
C LEU A 298 -6.11 8.95 21.57
N GLU A 299 -4.81 8.66 21.39
CA GLU A 299 -3.83 8.62 22.47
C GLU A 299 -2.59 9.49 22.23
N GLU A 300 -2.01 9.45 21.02
CA GLU A 300 -0.67 9.96 20.77
C GLU A 300 -0.65 11.48 20.56
N GLU A 301 0.27 12.16 21.27
CA GLU A 301 0.55 13.59 21.11
C GLU A 301 1.97 13.87 21.57
N MET A 302 2.67 14.83 20.97
CA MET A 302 3.95 15.31 21.47
C MET A 302 3.75 16.68 22.13
N LEU A 303 4.00 16.76 23.43
CA LEU A 303 3.75 17.95 24.24
C LEU A 303 5.04 18.68 24.56
N TYR A 304 4.98 20.00 24.46
CA TYR A 304 6.08 20.91 24.76
C TYR A 304 5.66 21.92 25.82
N GLU A 305 6.54 22.17 26.79
CA GLU A 305 6.41 23.31 27.70
C GLU A 305 6.67 24.64 26.98
N THR A 306 6.32 25.77 27.61
CA THR A 306 6.54 27.14 27.06
C THR A 306 7.99 27.41 26.65
N GLY A 307 8.97 26.71 27.24
CA GLY A 307 10.39 26.80 26.88
C GLY A 307 10.83 25.91 25.72
N GLY A 308 9.92 25.16 25.10
CA GLY A 308 10.24 24.22 24.01
C GLY A 308 10.79 22.87 24.47
N GLN A 309 10.73 22.57 25.78
CA GLN A 309 11.16 21.27 26.30
C GLN A 309 10.05 20.23 26.09
N PRO A 310 10.33 19.05 25.50
CA PRO A 310 9.36 17.97 25.42
C PRO A 310 9.10 17.37 26.80
N ILE A 311 7.82 17.22 27.17
CA ILE A 311 7.42 16.74 28.51
C ILE A 311 6.94 15.30 28.54
N ASN A 312 6.66 14.70 27.38
CA ASN A 312 6.21 13.31 27.28
C ASN A 312 7.08 12.44 26.37
N GLY A 313 8.38 12.74 26.25
CA GLY A 313 9.33 12.03 25.37
C GLY A 313 9.73 10.61 25.80
N SER A 314 8.94 9.91 26.62
CA SER A 314 9.20 8.51 27.02
C SER A 314 7.91 7.70 26.97
N LEU A 315 8.01 6.37 26.82
CA LEU A 315 6.85 5.47 26.78
C LEU A 315 6.02 5.43 28.07
N MET A 316 6.48 6.07 29.16
CA MET A 316 5.66 6.27 30.36
C MET A 316 4.56 7.33 30.16
N HIS A 317 4.77 8.27 29.22
CA HIS A 317 3.89 9.41 29.00
C HIS A 317 3.41 9.53 27.54
N TYR A 318 4.18 9.06 26.57
CA TYR A 318 3.74 8.88 25.20
C TYR A 318 2.99 7.55 25.10
N ALA A 319 1.66 7.63 25.08
CA ALA A 319 0.80 6.46 25.06
C ALA A 319 0.81 5.84 23.66
N LEU A 320 1.51 4.70 23.52
CA LEU A 320 1.41 3.87 22.33
C LEU A 320 0.16 2.98 22.41
N PRO A 321 -0.57 2.84 21.29
CA PRO A 321 -1.79 2.06 21.27
C PRO A 321 -1.51 0.59 21.56
N LYS A 322 -2.35 -0.01 22.41
CA LYS A 322 -2.27 -1.43 22.80
C LYS A 322 -3.28 -2.26 22.02
N ALA A 323 -3.00 -3.55 21.88
CA ALA A 323 -3.91 -4.50 21.22
C ALA A 323 -5.34 -4.49 21.81
N SER A 324 -5.48 -4.21 23.11
CA SER A 324 -6.79 -4.13 23.79
C SER A 324 -7.66 -2.96 23.35
N LEU A 325 -7.10 -1.96 22.67
CA LEU A 325 -7.85 -0.82 22.14
C LEU A 325 -8.61 -1.15 20.86
N PHE A 326 -8.23 -2.25 20.20
CA PHE A 326 -8.71 -2.55 18.86
C PHE A 326 -9.59 -3.80 18.83
N PRO A 327 -10.68 -3.79 18.04
CA PRO A 327 -11.32 -5.02 17.64
C PRO A 327 -10.44 -5.75 16.64
N ARG A 328 -10.88 -6.94 16.21
CA ARG A 328 -10.35 -7.52 14.98
C ARG A 328 -10.74 -6.62 13.81
N PHE A 329 -9.77 -6.26 12.97
CA PHE A 329 -10.03 -5.48 11.77
C PHE A 329 -10.68 -6.36 10.69
N GLU A 330 -11.73 -5.84 10.08
CA GLU A 330 -12.46 -6.47 8.97
C GLU A 330 -11.94 -5.82 7.67
N LEU A 331 -10.98 -6.49 7.02
CA LEU A 331 -10.37 -6.00 5.78
C LEU A 331 -11.05 -6.62 4.56
N ASP A 332 -11.28 -5.81 3.53
CA ASP A 332 -11.65 -6.23 2.18
C ASP A 332 -10.93 -5.33 1.16
N GLN A 333 -11.14 -5.58 -0.13
CA GLN A 333 -10.47 -4.84 -1.19
C GLN A 333 -11.34 -4.70 -2.44
N THR A 334 -11.01 -3.70 -3.24
CA THR A 334 -11.31 -3.68 -4.67
C THR A 334 -10.01 -3.64 -5.47
N VAL A 335 -10.07 -3.82 -6.79
CA VAL A 335 -8.88 -3.86 -7.64
C VAL A 335 -9.07 -2.96 -8.84
N THR A 336 -8.33 -1.85 -8.86
CA THR A 336 -8.28 -0.89 -9.96
C THR A 336 -6.82 -0.65 -10.37
N PRO A 337 -6.29 -1.40 -11.35
CA PRO A 337 -4.89 -1.29 -11.74
C PRO A 337 -4.52 0.11 -12.25
N THR A 338 -3.24 0.44 -12.12
CA THR A 338 -2.63 1.66 -12.67
C THR A 338 -1.90 1.36 -13.98
N ASP A 339 -1.80 2.33 -14.88
CA ASP A 339 -0.97 2.28 -16.09
C ASP A 339 0.43 2.89 -15.88
N VAL A 340 0.66 3.51 -14.72
CA VAL A 340 1.92 4.19 -14.36
C VAL A 340 3.10 3.21 -14.27
N ASN A 341 2.82 1.95 -13.99
CA ASN A 341 3.84 0.91 -13.90
C ASN A 341 3.32 -0.43 -14.45
N PRO A 342 4.22 -1.29 -14.97
CA PRO A 342 3.85 -2.57 -15.58
C PRO A 342 3.27 -3.59 -14.60
N LEU A 343 3.41 -3.40 -13.29
CA LEU A 343 2.79 -4.30 -12.30
C LEU A 343 1.29 -4.04 -12.15
N GLY A 344 0.79 -2.87 -12.58
CA GLY A 344 -0.55 -2.42 -12.26
C GLY A 344 -0.78 -2.20 -10.75
N ALA A 345 0.31 -2.10 -9.97
CA ALA A 345 0.29 -2.02 -8.52
C ALA A 345 0.36 -0.55 -8.06
N LYS A 346 -0.33 -0.23 -6.96
CA LYS A 346 -0.23 1.07 -6.27
C LYS A 346 0.42 0.88 -4.88
N GLY A 347 0.69 1.99 -4.18
CA GLY A 347 1.23 1.95 -2.82
C GLY A 347 0.19 1.53 -1.77
N VAL A 348 0.64 1.09 -0.59
CA VAL A 348 -0.26 0.71 0.53
C VAL A 348 0.34 0.96 1.92
N GLY A 349 1.60 1.37 2.00
CA GLY A 349 2.31 1.40 3.28
C GLY A 349 1.72 2.38 4.29
N GLU A 350 1.07 3.44 3.81
CA GLU A 350 0.52 4.51 4.65
C GLU A 350 -1.03 4.56 4.61
N ALA A 351 -1.67 3.76 3.76
CA ALA A 351 -3.12 3.64 3.56
C ALA A 351 -3.89 3.53 4.89
N GLY A 352 -3.49 2.57 5.74
CA GLY A 352 -4.12 2.35 7.04
C GLY A 352 -4.08 3.59 7.93
N THR A 353 -2.95 4.29 7.98
CA THR A 353 -2.75 5.49 8.81
C THR A 353 -3.58 6.67 8.29
N ILE A 354 -3.62 6.85 6.97
CA ILE A 354 -4.38 7.93 6.31
C ILE A 354 -5.89 7.72 6.51
N GLY A 355 -6.38 6.50 6.27
CA GLY A 355 -7.81 6.21 6.34
C GLY A 355 -8.33 6.18 7.78
N SER A 356 -7.58 5.59 8.72
CA SER A 356 -8.05 5.36 10.09
C SER A 356 -8.20 6.61 10.93
N THR A 357 -7.25 7.53 10.83
CA THR A 357 -7.22 8.76 11.61
C THR A 357 -8.55 9.54 11.52
N PRO A 358 -9.01 9.99 10.33
CA PRO A 358 -10.30 10.65 10.19
C PRO A 358 -11.50 9.71 10.43
N ALA A 359 -11.40 8.41 10.16
CA ALA A 359 -12.53 7.50 10.42
C ALA A 359 -12.84 7.41 11.92
N VAL A 360 -11.81 7.30 12.77
CA VAL A 360 -11.96 7.26 14.22
C VAL A 360 -12.45 8.61 14.77
N VAL A 361 -11.85 9.73 14.35
CA VAL A 361 -12.30 11.07 14.78
C VAL A 361 -13.74 11.32 14.36
N ASN A 362 -14.12 10.96 13.13
CA ASN A 362 -15.51 11.11 12.67
C ASN A 362 -16.48 10.26 13.48
N ALA A 363 -16.09 9.05 13.92
CA ALA A 363 -16.93 8.23 14.78
C ALA A 363 -17.16 8.91 16.14
N VAL A 364 -16.11 9.46 16.76
CA VAL A 364 -16.24 10.17 18.05
C VAL A 364 -17.07 11.45 17.90
N VAL A 365 -16.85 12.23 16.85
CA VAL A 365 -17.67 13.43 16.56
C VAL A 365 -19.13 13.06 16.32
N ASP A 366 -19.42 11.99 15.59
CA ASP A 366 -20.78 11.53 15.34
C ASP A 366 -21.49 11.04 16.62
N ALA A 367 -20.76 10.34 17.50
CA ALA A 367 -21.26 9.93 18.82
C ALA A 367 -21.62 11.15 19.68
N LEU A 368 -20.80 12.20 19.64
CA LEU A 368 -20.96 13.42 20.44
C LEU A 368 -21.83 14.49 19.79
N SER A 369 -22.34 14.25 18.58
CA SER A 369 -23.22 15.20 17.88
C SER A 369 -24.47 15.65 18.67
N PRO A 370 -25.09 14.84 19.56
CA PRO A 370 -26.19 15.31 20.43
C PRO A 370 -25.78 16.42 21.41
N PHE A 371 -24.48 16.53 21.72
CA PHE A 371 -23.91 17.60 22.54
C PHE A 371 -23.51 18.83 21.72
N GLY A 372 -23.84 18.87 20.42
CA GLY A 372 -23.52 19.99 19.53
C GLY A 372 -22.11 19.95 18.95
N VAL A 373 -21.34 18.87 19.18
CA VAL A 373 -20.00 18.70 18.64
C VAL A 373 -20.05 18.56 17.12
N ARG A 374 -19.19 19.31 16.43
CA ARG A 374 -19.01 19.23 14.97
C ARG A 374 -17.59 18.94 14.54
N HIS A 375 -16.63 19.11 15.44
CA HIS A 375 -15.21 18.94 15.22
C HIS A 375 -14.52 18.70 16.56
N LEU A 376 -13.43 17.91 16.54
CA LEU A 376 -12.52 17.76 17.66
C LEU A 376 -11.09 17.70 17.13
N ASP A 377 -10.19 18.43 17.79
CA ASP A 377 -8.76 18.26 17.54
C ASP A 377 -8.25 16.96 18.16
N MET A 378 -7.31 16.33 17.47
CA MET A 378 -6.62 15.14 17.97
C MET A 378 -5.53 15.49 18.99
N PRO A 379 -5.21 14.57 19.91
CA PRO A 379 -5.96 13.35 20.17
C PRO A 379 -7.29 13.64 20.89
N VAL A 380 -8.33 12.84 20.61
CA VAL A 380 -9.64 12.94 21.27
C VAL A 380 -9.60 12.30 22.67
N ARG A 381 -8.90 12.97 23.59
CA ARG A 381 -8.65 12.51 24.96
C ARG A 381 -9.96 12.31 25.75
N PRO A 382 -10.04 11.29 26.63
CA PRO A 382 -11.21 11.09 27.49
C PRO A 382 -11.60 12.32 28.32
N GLU A 383 -10.62 13.04 28.87
CA GLU A 383 -10.87 14.26 29.63
C GLU A 383 -11.66 15.31 28.83
N ARG A 384 -11.29 15.55 27.56
CA ARG A 384 -11.96 16.52 26.69
C ARG A 384 -13.39 16.07 26.41
N ILE A 385 -13.58 14.79 26.09
CA ILE A 385 -14.89 14.21 25.84
C ILE A 385 -15.79 14.37 27.07
N TRP A 386 -15.27 14.05 28.26
CA TRP A 386 -15.99 14.23 29.51
C TRP A 386 -16.39 15.68 29.79
N ARG A 387 -15.47 16.64 29.56
CA ARG A 387 -15.77 18.07 29.75
C ARG A 387 -16.91 18.53 28.85
N ILE A 388 -16.90 18.11 27.58
CA ILE A 388 -17.97 18.40 26.62
C ILE A 388 -19.30 17.80 27.11
N ALA A 389 -19.31 16.51 27.43
CA ALA A 389 -20.52 15.81 27.87
C ALA A 389 -21.10 16.39 29.18
N ALA A 390 -20.22 16.87 30.07
CA ALA A 390 -20.59 17.53 31.32
C ALA A 390 -21.02 19.00 31.16
N GLY A 391 -21.02 19.56 29.95
CA GLY A 391 -21.35 20.97 29.68
C GLY A 391 -20.32 21.96 30.21
N LYS A 392 -19.06 21.54 30.35
CA LYS A 392 -17.93 22.33 30.89
C LYS A 392 -17.01 22.90 29.83
N GLU A 393 -17.16 22.46 28.58
CA GLU A 393 -16.53 23.03 27.39
C GLU A 393 -17.64 23.38 26.39
N GLY A 394 -17.57 24.58 25.82
CA GLY A 394 -18.52 25.12 24.85
C GLY A 394 -17.78 25.85 23.74
#